data_AF-A0A6I6MJQ0-F1
#
_entry.id   AF-A0A6I6MJQ0-F1
#
_cell.length_a   1.000
_cell.length_b   1.000
_cell.length_c   1.000
_cell.angle_alpha   90.00
_cell.angle_beta   90.00
_cell.angle_gamma   90.00
#
_symmetry.space_group_name_H-M   'P 1'
#
loop_
_entity.id
_entity.type
_entity.pdbx_description
1 polymer ?
#
loop_
_entity_poly.entity_id
_entity_poly.type
_entity_poly.pdbx_seq_one_letter_code
_entity_poly.pdbx_strand_id
1 'polypeptide(L)'
;MSDPNVERDLIALGVPRHVASYVAEQRPLRIPLLSSVGVLVVMIGGFAVGTILWAVLEALLELNARAAAETSGALLYHHNFGIGLLIALFAWIGASGVIIGVIPMLSRRLAAGEFYETIVGSANAPDQRSERSARWGIRRMMEELRDEHDPARYVSRATFAWMKPAAIVAASALALAAIVTFRELNTYTLYFADHYEERHTFLPSPTIRSWSDATRVEVGCNHVSRESDDPVYEVHFRDGGSTRIDSAFPVSNTWVDQVEIIDATLVSIGARFEPWSWLDRDAYHPRCLMANAVWLGDEQYARFRRLIRAPDSPRDLVHD
;
A
#
# COMPACT_ATOMS: atom_id res chain seq x y z
N MET A 1 -8.15 -30.39 41.27
CA MET A 1 -8.09 -31.49 40.29
C MET A 1 -7.62 -30.92 38.97
N SER A 2 -6.45 -31.37 38.51
CA SER A 2 -5.87 -31.14 37.18
C SER A 2 -6.69 -31.87 36.11
N ASP A 3 -6.66 -31.42 34.86
CA ASP A 3 -7.32 -32.11 33.74
C ASP A 3 -6.39 -33.23 33.21
N PRO A 4 -6.69 -34.52 33.48
CA PRO A 4 -5.78 -35.63 33.14
C PRO A 4 -5.66 -35.87 31.62
N ASN A 5 -6.58 -35.33 30.81
CA ASN A 5 -6.53 -35.45 29.36
C ASN A 5 -5.47 -34.49 28.78
N VAL A 6 -5.40 -33.26 29.28
CA VAL A 6 -4.38 -32.26 28.87
C VAL A 6 -2.97 -32.76 29.12
N GLU A 7 -2.72 -33.30 30.31
CA GLU A 7 -1.40 -33.81 30.68
C GLU A 7 -0.97 -34.99 29.78
N ARG A 8 -1.89 -35.92 29.51
CA ARG A 8 -1.63 -37.08 28.65
C ARG A 8 -1.30 -36.65 27.21
N ASP A 9 -2.06 -35.72 26.65
CA ASP A 9 -1.91 -35.26 25.28
C ASP A 9 -0.56 -34.55 25.07
N LEU A 10 -0.15 -33.69 26.01
CA LEU A 10 1.13 -32.98 25.95
C LEU A 10 2.32 -33.94 26.09
N ILE A 11 2.24 -34.92 27.00
CA ILE A 11 3.29 -35.94 27.15
C ILE A 11 3.43 -36.78 25.87
N ALA A 12 2.31 -37.14 25.24
CA ALA A 12 2.32 -37.88 23.98
C ALA A 12 3.01 -37.10 22.84
N LEU A 13 2.99 -35.78 22.90
CA LEU A 13 3.66 -34.88 21.97
C LEU A 13 5.12 -34.54 22.36
N GLY A 14 5.63 -35.12 23.44
CA GLY A 14 7.03 -34.98 23.87
C GLY A 14 7.30 -33.83 24.84
N VAL A 15 6.26 -33.16 25.36
CA VAL A 15 6.41 -32.12 26.39
C VAL A 15 6.91 -32.75 27.70
N PRO A 16 7.92 -32.18 28.39
CA PRO A 16 8.39 -32.70 29.67
C PRO A 16 7.26 -32.78 30.70
N ARG A 17 7.24 -33.88 31.48
CA ARG A 17 6.15 -34.20 32.41
C ARG A 17 5.83 -33.06 33.38
N HIS A 18 6.87 -32.42 33.94
CA HIS A 18 6.72 -31.30 34.88
C HIS A 18 6.04 -30.07 34.25
N VAL A 19 6.23 -29.83 32.95
CA VAL A 19 5.55 -28.76 32.20
C VAL A 19 4.11 -29.17 31.90
N ALA A 20 3.89 -30.42 31.48
CA ALA A 20 2.54 -30.94 31.19
C ALA A 20 1.63 -30.92 32.42
N SER A 21 2.16 -31.33 33.59
CA SER A 21 1.42 -31.25 34.87
C SER A 21 1.12 -29.79 35.25
N TYR A 22 2.09 -28.87 35.09
CA TYR A 22 1.87 -27.44 35.34
C TYR A 22 0.75 -26.86 34.46
N VAL A 23 0.76 -27.15 33.14
CA VAL A 23 -0.27 -26.70 32.22
C VAL A 23 -1.64 -27.25 32.63
N ALA A 24 -1.74 -28.53 32.99
CA ALA A 24 -2.97 -29.15 33.46
C ALA A 24 -3.48 -28.56 34.80
N GLU A 25 -2.58 -28.15 35.70
CA GLU A 25 -2.90 -27.48 36.97
C GLU A 25 -3.44 -26.06 36.76
N GLN A 26 -2.92 -25.32 35.77
CA GLN A 26 -3.41 -23.98 35.46
C GLN A 26 -4.84 -23.96 34.93
N ARG A 27 -5.39 -25.12 34.53
CA ARG A 27 -6.70 -25.28 33.89
C ARG A 27 -6.82 -24.36 32.66
N PRO A 28 -6.19 -24.74 31.55
CA PRO A 28 -6.05 -23.88 30.38
C PRO A 28 -7.44 -23.44 29.89
N LEU A 29 -7.61 -22.14 29.73
CA LEU A 29 -8.80 -21.58 29.09
C LEU A 29 -8.69 -21.83 27.59
N ARG A 30 -9.38 -22.88 27.11
CA ARG A 30 -9.48 -23.23 25.68
C ARG A 30 -10.49 -22.33 25.00
N ILE A 31 -10.16 -21.05 24.83
CA ILE A 31 -11.02 -20.08 24.13
C ILE A 31 -10.42 -19.78 22.75
N PRO A 32 -10.71 -20.59 21.72
CA PRO A 32 -10.29 -20.29 20.33
C PRO A 32 -10.91 -18.98 19.80
N LEU A 33 -11.99 -18.51 20.42
CA LEU A 33 -12.68 -17.27 20.06
C LEU A 33 -11.88 -16.00 20.41
N LEU A 34 -11.09 -16.00 21.48
CA LEU A 34 -10.37 -14.79 21.93
C LEU A 34 -9.20 -14.46 21.00
N SER A 35 -8.52 -15.47 20.45
CA SER A 35 -7.43 -15.27 19.49
C SER A 35 -7.98 -14.90 18.11
N SER A 36 -8.99 -15.61 17.60
CA SER A 36 -9.54 -15.34 16.25
C SER A 36 -10.37 -14.05 16.16
N VAL A 37 -11.32 -13.83 17.08
CA VAL A 37 -12.13 -12.59 17.12
C VAL A 37 -11.27 -11.41 17.56
N GLY A 38 -10.33 -11.61 18.50
CA GLY A 38 -9.39 -10.58 18.90
C GLY A 38 -8.52 -10.11 17.74
N VAL A 39 -7.96 -11.03 16.95
CA VAL A 39 -7.21 -10.69 15.73
C VAL A 39 -8.10 -9.94 14.75
N LEU A 40 -9.33 -10.38 14.52
CA LEU A 40 -10.26 -9.70 13.62
C LEU A 40 -10.57 -8.26 14.08
N VAL A 41 -10.83 -8.06 15.38
CA VAL A 41 -11.12 -6.73 15.95
C VAL A 41 -9.91 -5.81 15.85
N VAL A 42 -8.71 -6.29 16.21
CA VAL A 42 -7.46 -5.50 16.08
C VAL A 42 -7.16 -5.20 14.62
N MET A 43 -7.38 -6.16 13.73
CA MET A 43 -7.22 -5.99 12.29
C MET A 43 -8.16 -4.89 11.80
N ILE A 44 -9.48 -5.05 11.95
CA ILE A 44 -10.49 -4.06 11.52
C ILE A 44 -10.20 -2.67 12.12
N GLY A 45 -9.87 -2.62 13.42
CA GLY A 45 -9.54 -1.37 14.09
C GLY A 45 -8.33 -0.67 13.46
N GLY A 46 -7.26 -1.41 13.17
CA GLY A 46 -6.08 -0.84 12.51
C GLY A 46 -6.31 -0.48 11.04
N PHE A 47 -7.17 -1.20 10.32
CA PHE A 47 -7.61 -0.78 8.98
C PHE A 47 -8.38 0.54 9.04
N ALA A 48 -9.33 0.69 9.97
CA ALA A 48 -10.07 1.94 10.14
C ALA A 48 -9.15 3.12 10.47
N VAL A 49 -8.20 2.93 11.40
CA VAL A 49 -7.18 3.94 11.73
C VAL A 49 -6.27 4.20 10.53
N GLY A 50 -5.87 3.16 9.80
CA GLY A 50 -5.03 3.25 8.61
C GLY A 50 -5.68 4.07 7.50
N THR A 51 -6.99 3.92 7.26
CA THR A 51 -7.73 4.73 6.29
C THR A 51 -7.78 6.21 6.68
N ILE A 52 -7.99 6.51 7.97
CA ILE A 52 -7.94 7.90 8.45
C ILE A 52 -6.53 8.47 8.28
N LEU A 53 -5.50 7.68 8.62
CA LEU A 53 -4.11 8.09 8.45
C LEU A 53 -3.76 8.28 6.98
N TRP A 54 -4.31 7.47 6.06
CA TRP A 54 -4.14 7.63 4.61
C TRP A 54 -4.53 9.04 4.18
N ALA A 55 -5.77 9.44 4.48
CA ALA A 55 -6.30 10.74 4.09
C ALA A 55 -5.47 11.90 4.68
N VAL A 56 -5.00 11.76 5.92
CA VAL A 56 -4.14 12.78 6.57
C VAL A 56 -2.77 12.87 5.88
N LEU A 57 -2.14 11.73 5.58
CA LEU A 57 -0.82 11.70 4.93
C LEU A 57 -0.87 12.19 3.48
N GLU A 58 -1.93 11.85 2.75
CA GLU A 58 -2.19 12.34 1.40
C GLU A 58 -2.39 13.86 1.41
N ALA A 59 -3.19 14.39 2.32
CA ALA A 59 -3.37 15.84 2.47
C ALA A 59 -2.05 16.56 2.85
N LEU A 60 -1.21 15.95 3.68
CA LEU A 60 0.11 16.49 4.01
C LEU A 60 1.05 16.50 2.79
N LEU A 61 1.03 15.45 1.97
CA LEU A 61 1.81 15.40 0.73
C LEU A 61 1.32 16.45 -0.27
N GLU A 62 0.00 16.59 -0.44
CA GLU A 62 -0.60 17.61 -1.30
C GLU A 62 -0.16 19.02 -0.86
N LEU A 63 -0.25 19.31 0.44
CA LEU A 63 0.20 20.59 1.01
C LEU A 63 1.68 20.84 0.75
N ASN A 64 2.54 19.84 0.92
CA ASN A 64 3.98 19.96 0.66
C ASN A 64 4.28 20.18 -0.82
N ALA A 65 3.63 19.40 -1.71
CA ALA A 65 3.81 19.52 -3.15
C ALA A 65 3.35 20.88 -3.66
N ARG A 66 2.19 21.35 -3.18
CA ARG A 66 1.67 22.69 -3.49
C ARG A 66 2.59 23.80 -2.98
N ALA A 67 3.05 23.73 -1.73
CA ALA A 67 3.96 24.73 -1.19
C ALA A 67 5.30 24.77 -1.96
N ALA A 68 5.83 23.61 -2.35
CA ALA A 68 7.02 23.53 -3.19
C ALA A 68 6.77 24.14 -4.58
N ALA A 69 5.59 23.91 -5.16
CA ALA A 69 5.20 24.49 -6.44
C ALA A 69 5.06 26.03 -6.38
N GLU A 70 4.38 26.54 -5.34
CA GLU A 70 4.21 27.98 -5.11
C GLU A 70 5.56 28.69 -4.88
N THR A 71 6.48 28.07 -4.14
CA THR A 71 7.79 28.67 -3.82
C THR A 71 8.77 28.62 -4.99
N SER A 72 8.69 27.59 -5.83
CA SER A 72 9.55 27.44 -7.02
C SER A 72 9.01 28.17 -8.26
N GLY A 73 7.74 28.56 -8.27
CA GLY A 73 7.08 29.16 -9.44
C GLY A 73 6.64 28.12 -10.48
N ALA A 74 6.40 26.87 -10.06
CA ALA A 74 5.82 25.86 -10.92
C ALA A 74 4.37 26.21 -11.31
N LEU A 75 3.95 25.76 -12.48
CA LEU A 75 2.60 25.95 -13.03
C LEU A 75 1.63 24.90 -12.48
N LEU A 76 2.10 23.65 -12.42
CA LEU A 76 1.34 22.50 -11.93
C LEU A 76 2.21 21.66 -10.98
N TYR A 77 1.55 20.89 -10.13
CA TYR A 77 2.19 19.88 -9.30
C TYR A 77 1.40 18.58 -9.34
N HIS A 78 2.09 17.47 -9.18
CA HIS A 78 1.50 16.16 -9.08
C HIS A 78 2.10 15.41 -7.90
N HIS A 79 1.29 14.64 -7.21
CA HIS A 79 1.72 13.83 -6.10
C HIS A 79 1.11 12.45 -6.21
N ASN A 80 1.86 11.43 -5.83
CA ASN A 80 1.40 10.06 -5.78
C ASN A 80 1.74 9.49 -4.41
N PHE A 81 0.74 8.96 -3.73
CA PHE A 81 0.89 8.35 -2.41
C PHE A 81 0.24 6.96 -2.40
N GLY A 82 0.88 6.00 -1.71
CA GLY A 82 0.14 4.82 -1.27
C GLY A 82 0.89 3.51 -1.14
N ILE A 83 2.06 3.33 -1.78
CA ILE A 83 2.75 2.04 -1.72
C ILE A 83 3.25 1.77 -0.30
N GLY A 84 3.79 2.78 0.38
CA GLY A 84 4.24 2.66 1.77
C GLY A 84 3.11 2.25 2.72
N LEU A 85 1.92 2.82 2.54
CA LEU A 85 0.77 2.52 3.39
C LEU A 85 0.12 1.16 3.06
N LEU A 86 0.18 0.72 1.80
CA LEU A 86 -0.16 -0.66 1.43
C LEU A 86 0.77 -1.67 2.11
N ILE A 87 2.09 -1.41 2.11
CA ILE A 87 3.06 -2.26 2.83
C ILE A 87 2.74 -2.27 4.33
N ALA A 88 2.43 -1.10 4.92
CA ALA A 88 2.05 -0.99 6.33
C ALA A 88 0.80 -1.83 6.66
N LEU A 89 -0.18 -1.86 5.75
CA LEU A 89 -1.42 -2.62 5.90
C LEU A 89 -1.18 -4.14 5.90
N PHE A 90 -0.30 -4.64 5.03
CA PHE A 90 0.13 -6.04 5.09
C PHE A 90 0.96 -6.34 6.35
N ALA A 91 1.83 -5.42 6.75
CA ALA A 91 2.62 -5.54 7.98
C ALA A 91 1.73 -5.57 9.24
N TRP A 92 0.62 -4.82 9.22
CA TRP A 92 -0.37 -4.77 10.29
C TRP A 92 -1.03 -6.12 10.56
N ILE A 93 -1.23 -6.96 9.54
CA ILE A 93 -1.76 -8.32 9.71
C ILE A 93 -0.83 -9.13 10.63
N GLY A 94 0.48 -9.08 10.35
CA GLY A 94 1.49 -9.73 11.19
C GLY A 94 1.56 -9.13 12.59
N ALA A 95 1.55 -7.79 12.69
CA ALA A 95 1.58 -7.08 13.96
C ALA A 95 0.36 -7.41 14.84
N SER A 96 -0.83 -7.54 14.24
CA SER A 96 -2.07 -7.91 14.93
C SER A 96 -1.95 -9.30 15.58
N GLY A 97 -1.36 -10.27 14.87
CA GLY A 97 -1.08 -11.59 15.43
C GLY A 97 -0.11 -11.54 16.62
N VAL A 98 0.92 -10.69 16.56
CA VAL A 98 1.86 -10.49 17.67
C VAL A 98 1.15 -9.83 18.86
N ILE A 99 0.40 -8.74 18.63
CA ILE A 99 -0.32 -8.02 19.69
C ILE A 99 -1.27 -8.96 20.43
N ILE A 100 -2.05 -9.75 19.69
CA ILE A 100 -2.95 -10.73 20.30
C ILE A 100 -2.18 -11.85 21.01
N GLY A 101 -1.08 -12.34 20.45
CA GLY A 101 -0.26 -13.38 21.10
C GLY A 101 0.42 -12.92 22.40
N VAL A 102 0.56 -11.61 22.64
CA VAL A 102 1.03 -11.08 23.93
C VAL A 102 -0.07 -11.14 25.01
N ILE A 103 -1.35 -11.05 24.64
CA ILE A 103 -2.47 -11.04 25.60
C ILE A 103 -2.47 -12.31 26.49
N PRO A 104 -2.29 -13.54 25.96
CA PRO A 104 -2.15 -14.73 26.78
C PRO A 104 -1.03 -14.66 27.82
N MET A 105 0.04 -13.91 27.57
CA MET A 105 1.16 -13.77 28.51
C MET A 105 0.81 -12.95 29.76
N LEU A 106 -0.31 -12.21 29.74
CA LEU A 106 -0.77 -11.44 30.90
C LEU A 106 -1.30 -12.33 32.04
N SER A 107 -1.63 -13.59 31.76
CA SER A 107 -2.14 -14.54 32.76
C SER A 107 -1.57 -15.94 32.56
N ARG A 108 -1.11 -16.57 33.64
CA ARG A 108 -0.58 -17.94 33.60
C ARG A 108 -1.58 -18.96 33.02
N ARG A 109 -2.88 -18.74 33.23
CA ARG A 109 -3.94 -19.61 32.69
C ARG A 109 -4.12 -19.46 31.19
N LEU A 110 -4.00 -18.23 30.68
CA LEU A 110 -4.11 -17.95 29.26
C LEU A 110 -2.86 -18.42 28.52
N ALA A 111 -1.67 -18.16 29.07
CA ALA A 111 -0.41 -18.67 28.53
C ALA A 111 -0.38 -20.20 28.44
N ALA A 112 -0.87 -20.89 29.48
CA ALA A 112 -1.02 -22.34 29.48
C ALA A 112 -2.02 -22.83 28.41
N GLY A 113 -3.10 -22.08 28.18
CA GLY A 113 -4.08 -22.35 27.11
C GLY A 113 -3.49 -22.16 25.71
N GLU A 114 -2.82 -21.04 25.47
CA GLU A 114 -2.17 -20.74 24.19
C GLU A 114 -1.07 -21.76 23.87
N PHE A 115 -0.26 -22.13 24.86
CA PHE A 115 0.75 -23.18 24.72
C PHE A 115 0.13 -24.53 24.36
N TYR A 116 -0.94 -24.92 25.06
CA TYR A 116 -1.66 -26.16 24.77
C TYR A 116 -2.24 -26.18 23.34
N GLU A 117 -2.97 -25.13 22.95
CA GLU A 117 -3.56 -25.01 21.61
C GLU A 117 -2.48 -24.94 20.52
N THR A 118 -1.37 -24.26 20.77
CA THR A 118 -0.24 -24.21 19.82
C THR A 118 0.35 -25.60 19.60
N ILE A 119 0.58 -26.38 20.66
CA ILE A 119 1.17 -27.72 20.57
C ILE A 119 0.19 -28.73 19.96
N VAL A 120 -1.04 -28.78 20.47
CA VAL A 120 -2.05 -29.77 20.06
C VAL A 120 -2.69 -29.41 18.72
N GLY A 121 -3.01 -28.15 18.48
CA GLY A 121 -3.54 -27.65 17.20
C GLY A 121 -2.56 -27.84 16.05
N SER A 122 -1.26 -27.59 16.31
CA SER A 122 -0.19 -27.88 15.35
C SER A 122 -0.01 -29.36 15.05
N ALA A 123 -0.20 -30.23 16.04
CA ALA A 123 -0.11 -31.67 15.88
C ALA A 123 -1.29 -32.28 15.10
N ASN A 124 -2.43 -31.58 15.08
CA ASN A 124 -3.68 -31.96 14.42
C ASN A 124 -3.96 -31.14 13.15
N ALA A 125 -2.94 -30.54 12.54
CA ALA A 125 -3.12 -29.72 11.34
C ALA A 125 -3.74 -30.55 10.19
N PRO A 126 -4.71 -29.99 9.44
CA PRO A 126 -5.50 -30.74 8.46
C PRO A 126 -4.74 -31.16 7.19
N ASP A 127 -3.54 -30.60 6.95
CA ASP A 127 -2.69 -30.92 5.80
C ASP A 127 -1.39 -31.59 6.27
N GLN A 128 -1.01 -32.67 5.59
CA GLN A 128 0.18 -33.46 5.92
C GLN A 128 1.48 -32.65 5.76
N ARG A 129 1.51 -31.63 4.89
CA ARG A 129 2.66 -30.73 4.77
C ARG A 129 2.77 -29.77 5.96
N SER A 130 1.65 -29.18 6.38
CA SER A 130 1.61 -28.26 7.52
C SER A 130 1.89 -28.99 8.84
N GLU A 131 1.40 -30.23 8.99
CA GLU A 131 1.69 -31.11 10.13
C GLU A 131 3.20 -31.39 10.28
N ARG A 132 3.92 -31.65 9.18
CA ARG A 132 5.36 -31.89 9.20
C ARG A 132 6.15 -30.64 9.61
N SER A 133 5.81 -29.47 9.04
CA SER A 133 6.46 -28.21 9.41
C SER A 133 6.17 -27.83 10.86
N ALA A 134 4.94 -28.04 11.32
CA ALA A 134 4.55 -27.70 12.68
C ALA A 134 5.23 -28.62 13.70
N ARG A 135 5.31 -29.94 13.43
CA ARG A 135 6.08 -30.88 14.26
C ARG A 135 7.58 -30.57 14.29
N TRP A 136 8.17 -30.13 13.18
CA TRP A 136 9.56 -29.69 13.17
C TRP A 136 9.76 -28.45 14.06
N GLY A 137 8.86 -27.47 13.95
CA GLY A 137 8.87 -26.26 14.79
C GLY A 137 8.75 -26.59 16.29
N ILE A 138 7.82 -27.48 16.66
CA ILE A 138 7.65 -27.94 18.05
C ILE A 138 8.93 -28.60 18.58
N ARG A 139 9.54 -29.53 17.81
CA ARG A 139 10.77 -30.21 18.23
C ARG A 139 11.91 -29.23 18.46
N ARG A 140 12.12 -28.32 17.52
CA ARG A 140 13.15 -27.28 17.64
C ARG A 140 12.93 -26.42 18.87
N MET A 141 11.68 -26.02 19.13
CA MET A 141 11.33 -25.24 20.32
C MET A 141 11.61 -26.03 21.61
N MET A 142 11.25 -27.31 21.67
CA MET A 142 11.55 -28.17 22.83
C MET A 142 13.05 -28.35 23.04
N GLU A 143 13.84 -28.48 21.97
CA GLU A 143 15.30 -28.54 22.03
C GLU A 143 15.89 -27.24 22.58
N GLU A 144 15.42 -26.08 22.12
CA GLU A 144 15.85 -24.75 22.59
C GLU A 144 15.51 -24.51 24.08
N LEU A 145 14.50 -25.21 24.62
CA LEU A 145 14.03 -25.08 26.00
C LEU A 145 14.44 -26.24 26.91
N ARG A 146 15.29 -27.16 26.43
CA ARG A 146 15.66 -28.38 27.16
C ARG A 146 16.19 -28.13 28.58
N ASP A 147 16.94 -27.05 28.76
CA ASP A 147 17.57 -26.71 30.05
C ASP A 147 16.68 -25.83 30.95
N GLU A 148 15.46 -25.48 30.52
CA GLU A 148 14.52 -24.69 31.30
C GLU A 148 13.71 -25.61 32.24
N HIS A 149 14.00 -25.53 33.53
CA HIS A 149 13.40 -26.39 34.55
C HIS A 149 12.18 -25.75 35.25
N ASP A 150 12.01 -24.42 35.13
CA ASP A 150 10.82 -23.73 35.64
C ASP A 150 9.68 -23.85 34.61
N PRO A 151 8.58 -24.56 34.93
CA PRO A 151 7.52 -24.80 33.96
C PRO A 151 6.78 -23.52 33.55
N ALA A 152 6.70 -22.51 34.42
CA ALA A 152 6.08 -21.23 34.07
C ALA A 152 6.95 -20.47 33.06
N ARG A 153 8.27 -20.47 33.29
CA ARG A 153 9.25 -19.86 32.38
C ARG A 153 9.31 -20.62 31.07
N TYR A 154 9.28 -21.96 31.09
CA TYR A 154 9.23 -22.82 29.92
C TYR A 154 8.05 -22.45 29.01
N VAL A 155 6.83 -22.39 29.56
CA VAL A 155 5.61 -22.03 28.81
C VAL A 155 5.75 -20.64 28.19
N SER A 156 6.20 -19.64 28.96
CA SER A 156 6.35 -18.27 28.45
C SER A 156 7.38 -18.16 27.31
N ARG A 157 8.53 -18.83 27.44
CA ARG A 157 9.58 -18.83 26.42
C ARG A 157 9.17 -19.61 25.18
N ALA A 158 8.41 -20.69 25.34
CA ALA A 158 7.83 -21.45 24.24
C ALA A 158 6.87 -20.58 23.40
N THR A 159 5.91 -19.93 24.05
CA THR A 159 4.97 -19.02 23.37
C THR A 159 5.72 -17.88 22.67
N PHE A 160 6.73 -17.29 23.31
CA PHE A 160 7.54 -16.24 22.69
C PHE A 160 8.38 -16.74 21.50
N ALA A 161 9.01 -17.91 21.62
CA ALA A 161 9.79 -18.51 20.55
C ALA A 161 8.94 -18.78 19.30
N TRP A 162 7.69 -19.19 19.48
CA TRP A 162 6.72 -19.39 18.39
C TRP A 162 6.33 -18.08 17.70
N MET A 163 6.14 -17.00 18.46
CA MET A 163 5.78 -15.69 17.92
C MET A 163 6.96 -14.93 17.30
N LYS A 164 8.18 -15.21 17.74
CA LYS A 164 9.39 -14.44 17.39
C LYS A 164 9.61 -14.30 15.86
N PRO A 165 9.49 -15.35 15.02
CA PRO A 165 9.65 -15.19 13.57
C PRO A 165 8.61 -14.25 12.97
N ALA A 166 7.33 -14.40 13.36
CA ALA A 166 6.25 -13.53 12.91
C ALA A 166 6.48 -12.07 13.36
N ALA A 167 6.95 -11.87 14.59
CA ALA A 167 7.30 -10.57 15.13
C ALA A 167 8.47 -9.92 14.37
N ILE A 168 9.52 -10.68 14.03
CA ILE A 168 10.64 -10.16 13.24
C ILE A 168 10.17 -9.74 11.85
N VAL A 169 9.36 -10.56 11.18
CA VAL A 169 8.82 -10.25 9.85
C VAL A 169 7.92 -9.01 9.92
N ALA A 170 6.98 -8.95 10.87
CA ALA A 170 6.08 -7.82 11.04
C ALA A 170 6.84 -6.53 11.36
N ALA A 171 7.81 -6.58 12.28
CA ALA A 171 8.63 -5.42 12.63
C ALA A 171 9.48 -4.93 11.45
N SER A 172 10.08 -5.85 10.69
CA SER A 172 10.87 -5.51 9.50
C SER A 172 9.99 -4.87 8.41
N ALA A 173 8.79 -5.42 8.20
CA ALA A 173 7.83 -4.88 7.24
C ALA A 173 7.29 -3.51 7.67
N LEU A 174 7.01 -3.30 8.96
CA LEU A 174 6.61 -1.99 9.50
C LEU A 174 7.73 -0.96 9.39
N ALA A 175 8.98 -1.34 9.68
CA ALA A 175 10.14 -0.45 9.52
C ALA A 175 10.34 -0.06 8.05
N LEU A 176 10.23 -1.03 7.13
CA LEU A 176 10.27 -0.76 5.69
C LEU A 176 9.13 0.16 5.27
N ALA A 177 7.91 -0.09 5.72
CA ALA A 177 6.75 0.75 5.45
C ALA A 177 6.99 2.19 5.92
N ALA A 178 7.48 2.38 7.14
CA ALA A 178 7.78 3.71 7.68
C ALA A 178 8.83 4.45 6.84
N ILE A 179 9.90 3.77 6.41
CA ILE A 179 10.94 4.36 5.55
C ILE A 179 10.36 4.74 4.19
N VAL A 180 9.55 3.87 3.57
CA VAL A 180 8.93 4.12 2.27
C VAL A 180 7.94 5.27 2.37
N THR A 181 6.99 5.22 3.32
CA THR A 181 6.01 6.29 3.56
C THR A 181 6.69 7.64 3.81
N PHE A 182 7.72 7.69 4.66
CA PHE A 182 8.45 8.95 4.91
C PHE A 182 9.06 9.54 3.63
N ARG A 183 9.55 8.69 2.74
CA ARG A 183 10.11 9.11 1.45
C ARG A 183 9.03 9.49 0.43
N GLU A 184 7.91 8.77 0.40
CA GLU A 184 6.74 9.10 -0.44
C GLU A 184 6.18 10.49 -0.09
N LEU A 185 6.17 10.85 1.20
CA LEU A 185 5.75 12.20 1.65
C LEU A 185 6.59 13.36 1.09
N ASN A 186 7.72 13.05 0.43
CA ASN A 186 8.60 14.00 -0.23
C ASN A 186 8.74 13.71 -1.74
N THR A 187 7.90 12.83 -2.30
CA THR A 187 7.92 12.44 -3.71
C THR A 187 6.78 13.15 -4.44
N TYR A 188 7.11 14.12 -5.28
CA TYR A 188 6.17 14.88 -6.08
C TYR A 188 6.84 15.36 -7.37
N THR A 189 6.02 15.66 -8.37
CA THR A 189 6.45 16.21 -9.66
C THR A 189 6.00 17.64 -9.77
N LEU A 190 6.90 18.53 -10.20
CA LEU A 190 6.62 19.94 -10.45
C LEU A 190 6.77 20.21 -11.94
N TYR A 191 5.84 20.95 -12.51
CA TYR A 191 5.82 21.27 -13.93
C TYR A 191 6.02 22.78 -14.14
N PHE A 192 7.03 23.14 -14.92
CA PHE A 192 7.39 24.51 -15.25
C PHE A 192 7.13 24.79 -16.74
N ALA A 193 7.31 26.04 -17.15
CA ALA A 193 7.10 26.45 -18.54
C ALA A 193 8.09 25.80 -19.53
N ASP A 194 9.28 25.42 -19.07
CA ASP A 194 10.42 24.95 -19.89
C ASP A 194 10.96 23.55 -19.51
N HIS A 195 10.55 23.02 -18.35
CA HIS A 195 10.95 21.70 -17.86
C HIS A 195 9.94 21.12 -16.85
N TYR A 196 10.18 19.88 -16.42
CA TYR A 196 9.61 19.35 -15.19
C TYR A 196 10.69 18.80 -14.26
N GLU A 197 10.39 18.80 -12.96
CA GLU A 197 11.22 18.22 -11.92
C GLU A 197 10.47 17.09 -11.21
N GLU A 198 11.06 15.90 -11.18
CA GLU A 198 10.56 14.78 -10.39
C GLU A 198 11.42 14.60 -9.14
N ARG A 199 10.80 14.76 -7.97
CA ARG A 199 11.41 14.42 -6.68
C ARG A 199 11.13 12.96 -6.40
N HIS A 200 12.17 12.17 -6.23
CA HIS A 200 12.04 10.71 -6.08
C HIS A 200 12.25 10.25 -4.65
N THR A 201 11.65 9.10 -4.35
CA THR A 201 11.77 8.37 -3.09
C THR A 201 13.21 7.89 -2.80
N PHE A 202 13.99 7.56 -3.83
CA PHE A 202 15.28 6.86 -3.69
C PHE A 202 16.51 7.62 -4.18
N LEU A 203 16.34 8.78 -4.81
CA LEU A 203 17.44 9.56 -5.39
C LEU A 203 17.66 10.86 -4.62
N PRO A 204 18.92 11.23 -4.32
CA PRO A 204 19.23 12.45 -3.56
C PRO A 204 19.02 13.74 -4.37
N SER A 205 18.91 13.62 -5.70
CA SER A 205 18.74 14.75 -6.61
C SER A 205 17.44 14.56 -7.40
N PRO A 206 16.71 15.67 -7.71
CA PRO A 206 15.57 15.60 -8.60
C PRO A 206 16.02 15.16 -9.99
N THR A 207 15.17 14.41 -10.69
CA THR A 207 15.31 14.27 -12.14
C THR A 207 14.67 15.47 -12.79
N ILE A 208 15.48 16.26 -13.48
CA ILE A 208 15.03 17.43 -14.23
C ILE A 208 15.02 17.05 -15.70
N ARG A 209 13.90 17.29 -16.39
CA ARG A 209 13.82 17.09 -17.84
C ARG A 209 13.25 18.32 -18.53
N SER A 210 14.00 18.82 -19.50
CA SER A 210 13.55 19.94 -20.31
C SER A 210 12.49 19.49 -21.31
N TRP A 211 11.49 20.35 -21.54
CA TRP A 211 10.55 20.15 -22.63
C TRP A 211 11.26 20.09 -23.98
N SER A 212 12.41 20.75 -24.15
CA SER A 212 13.19 20.72 -25.39
C SER A 212 13.64 19.33 -25.84
N ASP A 213 13.66 18.34 -24.94
CA ASP A 213 13.95 16.93 -25.24
C ASP A 213 12.70 16.11 -25.60
N ALA A 214 11.51 16.73 -25.57
CA ALA A 214 10.26 16.09 -25.96
C ALA A 214 10.26 15.79 -27.47
N THR A 215 9.68 14.64 -27.81
CA THR A 215 9.61 14.13 -29.18
C THR A 215 8.18 14.10 -29.69
N ARG A 216 7.25 13.66 -28.84
CA ARG A 216 5.82 13.66 -29.13
C ARG A 216 5.00 13.88 -27.87
N VAL A 217 3.75 14.26 -28.06
CA VAL A 217 2.72 14.43 -27.05
C VAL A 217 1.51 13.62 -27.48
N GLU A 218 1.10 12.67 -26.65
CA GLU A 218 -0.12 11.91 -26.84
C GLU A 218 -1.27 12.64 -26.13
N VAL A 219 -2.34 12.91 -26.87
CA VAL A 219 -3.49 13.69 -26.40
C VAL A 219 -4.81 12.95 -26.58
N GLY A 220 -5.77 13.22 -25.71
CA GLY A 220 -7.08 12.57 -25.78
C GLY A 220 -8.02 12.87 -24.61
N CYS A 221 -9.13 12.14 -24.57
CA CYS A 221 -10.12 12.13 -23.51
C CYS A 221 -10.66 10.69 -23.36
N ASN A 222 -10.30 10.02 -22.28
CA ASN A 222 -10.58 8.60 -22.07
C ASN A 222 -11.77 8.41 -21.11
N HIS A 223 -12.63 7.44 -21.41
CA HIS A 223 -13.71 6.99 -20.53
C HIS A 223 -13.47 5.54 -20.15
N VAL A 224 -13.15 5.27 -18.87
CA VAL A 224 -12.95 3.89 -18.38
C VAL A 224 -14.18 3.36 -17.67
N SER A 225 -14.86 4.22 -16.93
CA SER A 225 -16.05 3.89 -16.16
C SER A 225 -16.91 5.13 -15.96
N ARG A 226 -18.10 4.98 -15.35
CA ARG A 226 -18.99 6.13 -15.03
C ARG A 226 -18.35 7.21 -14.15
N GLU A 227 -17.23 6.91 -13.51
CA GLU A 227 -16.55 7.79 -12.56
C GLU A 227 -15.16 8.25 -13.06
N SER A 228 -14.75 7.84 -14.26
CA SER A 228 -13.43 8.14 -14.83
C SER A 228 -13.60 8.61 -16.27
N ASP A 229 -13.70 9.93 -16.39
CA ASP A 229 -13.72 10.71 -17.63
C ASP A 229 -12.50 11.64 -17.60
N ASP A 230 -11.35 11.09 -17.96
CA ASP A 230 -10.06 11.73 -17.71
C ASP A 230 -9.43 12.24 -19.02
N PRO A 231 -8.95 13.50 -19.04
CA PRO A 231 -8.15 13.97 -20.16
C PRO A 231 -6.86 13.17 -20.26
N VAL A 232 -6.27 13.15 -21.45
CA VAL A 232 -4.94 12.57 -21.67
C VAL A 232 -4.04 13.65 -22.22
N TYR A 233 -2.91 13.87 -21.55
CA TYR A 233 -1.85 14.75 -22.00
C TYR A 233 -0.50 14.17 -21.54
N GLU A 234 0.06 13.28 -22.35
CA GLU A 234 1.28 12.54 -22.06
C GLU A 234 2.43 13.00 -22.95
N VAL A 235 3.53 13.46 -22.35
CA VAL A 235 4.71 13.95 -23.06
C VAL A 235 5.78 12.87 -23.08
N HIS A 236 6.29 12.54 -24.27
CA HIS A 236 7.33 11.53 -24.48
C HIS A 236 8.67 12.16 -24.86
N PHE A 237 9.75 11.68 -24.26
CA PHE A 237 11.11 12.21 -24.41
C PHE A 237 12.00 11.31 -25.28
N ARG A 238 13.09 11.88 -25.79
CA ARG A 238 14.04 11.18 -26.68
C ARG A 238 14.70 9.96 -26.05
N ASP A 239 14.84 9.94 -24.73
CA ASP A 239 15.43 8.81 -23.99
C ASP A 239 14.42 7.67 -23.71
N GLY A 240 13.19 7.79 -24.22
CA GLY A 240 12.11 6.82 -24.05
C GLY A 240 11.28 7.00 -22.78
N GLY A 241 11.58 8.00 -21.93
CA GLY A 241 10.73 8.34 -20.79
C GLY A 241 9.46 9.05 -21.21
N SER A 242 8.44 9.05 -20.34
CA SER A 242 7.23 9.86 -20.50
C SER A 242 6.74 10.43 -19.18
N THR A 243 5.92 11.48 -19.25
CA THR A 243 5.23 12.05 -18.09
C THR A 243 3.80 12.45 -18.44
N ARG A 244 2.87 12.25 -17.51
CA ARG A 244 1.45 12.58 -17.65
C ARG A 244 1.10 13.84 -16.89
N ILE A 245 0.58 14.83 -17.60
CA ILE A 245 0.22 16.16 -17.06
C ILE A 245 -1.27 16.21 -16.70
N ASP A 246 -2.08 15.29 -17.23
CA ASP A 246 -3.53 15.22 -17.04
C ASP A 246 -3.97 15.06 -15.58
N SER A 247 -3.20 14.36 -14.75
CA SER A 247 -3.48 14.21 -13.31
C SER A 247 -2.88 15.32 -12.44
N ALA A 248 -2.15 16.28 -13.02
CA ALA A 248 -1.51 17.35 -12.26
C ALA A 248 -2.50 18.42 -11.83
N PHE A 249 -2.25 19.04 -10.67
CA PHE A 249 -3.08 20.10 -10.10
C PHE A 249 -2.48 21.48 -10.39
N PRO A 250 -3.29 22.48 -10.76
CA PRO A 250 -2.80 23.84 -10.98
C PRO A 250 -2.45 24.52 -9.65
N VAL A 251 -1.33 25.27 -9.66
CA VAL A 251 -0.96 26.13 -8.54
C VAL A 251 -1.86 27.37 -8.47
N SER A 252 -2.21 27.91 -9.64
CA SER A 252 -3.11 29.05 -9.80
C SER A 252 -3.93 28.89 -11.07
N ASN A 253 -5.04 29.65 -11.18
CA ASN A 253 -5.94 29.60 -12.33
C ASN A 253 -6.50 28.18 -12.58
N THR A 254 -6.90 27.88 -13.82
CA THR A 254 -7.39 26.55 -14.21
C THR A 254 -6.25 25.68 -14.72
N TRP A 255 -6.45 24.35 -14.72
CA TRP A 255 -5.53 23.42 -15.36
C TRP A 255 -5.27 23.79 -16.82
N VAL A 256 -6.32 24.17 -17.55
CA VAL A 256 -6.23 24.59 -18.96
C VAL A 256 -5.30 25.80 -19.12
N ASP A 257 -5.41 26.81 -18.26
CA ASP A 257 -4.53 28.00 -18.32
C ASP A 257 -3.05 27.63 -18.19
N GLN A 258 -2.73 26.73 -17.26
CA GLN A 258 -1.37 26.36 -16.95
C GLN A 258 -0.77 25.44 -18.02
N VAL A 259 -1.57 24.49 -18.53
CA VAL A 259 -1.10 23.58 -19.58
C VAL A 259 -0.94 24.28 -20.92
N GLU A 260 -1.75 25.31 -21.25
CA GLU A 260 -1.54 26.09 -22.48
C GLU A 260 -0.13 26.72 -22.56
N ILE A 261 0.45 27.09 -21.41
CA ILE A 261 1.82 27.61 -21.34
C ILE A 261 2.83 26.52 -21.73
N ILE A 262 2.67 25.31 -21.20
CA ILE A 262 3.52 24.16 -21.52
C ILE A 262 3.32 23.73 -22.98
N ASP A 263 2.06 23.70 -23.44
CA ASP A 263 1.68 23.37 -24.82
C ASP A 263 2.36 24.30 -25.82
N ALA A 264 2.36 25.61 -25.55
CA ALA A 264 3.04 26.60 -26.39
C ALA A 264 4.55 26.31 -26.50
N THR A 265 5.20 25.94 -25.39
CA THR A 265 6.60 25.53 -25.39
C THR A 265 6.80 24.27 -26.24
N LEU A 266 5.98 23.22 -26.03
CA LEU A 266 6.06 21.94 -26.76
C LEU A 266 5.82 22.11 -28.27
N VAL A 267 4.91 23.00 -28.66
CA VAL A 267 4.68 23.37 -30.07
C VAL A 267 5.91 24.10 -30.63
N SER A 268 6.47 25.07 -29.89
CA SER A 268 7.59 25.88 -30.38
C SER A 268 8.87 25.09 -30.68
N ILE A 269 9.10 24.00 -29.93
CA ILE A 269 10.23 23.09 -30.13
C ILE A 269 9.96 22.02 -31.20
N GLY A 270 8.73 21.96 -31.74
CA GLY A 270 8.34 21.03 -32.78
C GLY A 270 8.01 19.61 -32.29
N ALA A 271 7.56 19.44 -31.04
CA ALA A 271 7.04 18.15 -30.59
C ALA A 271 5.80 17.76 -31.42
N ARG A 272 5.70 16.48 -31.82
CA ARG A 272 4.55 15.99 -32.60
C ARG A 272 3.36 15.72 -31.70
N PHE A 273 2.18 16.17 -32.06
CA PHE A 273 0.94 15.87 -31.33
C PHE A 273 0.21 14.74 -32.04
N GLU A 274 -0.06 13.67 -31.30
CA GLU A 274 -0.61 12.42 -31.84
C GLU A 274 -1.80 11.97 -30.94
N PRO A 275 -2.87 11.37 -31.50
CA PRO A 275 -3.94 10.81 -30.69
C PRO A 275 -3.41 9.71 -29.75
N TRP A 276 -3.90 9.68 -28.52
CA TRP A 276 -3.56 8.64 -27.55
C TRP A 276 -3.90 7.24 -28.07
N SER A 277 -2.96 6.31 -27.97
CA SER A 277 -3.02 5.03 -28.71
C SER A 277 -3.08 3.77 -27.83
N TRP A 278 -3.38 3.90 -26.54
CA TRP A 278 -3.30 2.78 -25.61
C TRP A 278 -4.46 1.77 -25.78
N LEU A 279 -4.10 0.50 -26.04
CA LEU A 279 -5.01 -0.65 -26.13
C LEU A 279 -6.19 -0.47 -27.11
N ASP A 280 -5.96 0.16 -28.26
CA ASP A 280 -6.99 0.41 -29.29
C ASP A 280 -8.24 1.13 -28.76
N ARG A 281 -8.08 1.93 -27.69
CA ARG A 281 -9.17 2.74 -27.14
C ARG A 281 -9.40 3.96 -28.02
N ASP A 282 -10.66 4.41 -28.05
CA ASP A 282 -11.01 5.69 -28.67
C ASP A 282 -10.31 6.83 -27.92
N ALA A 283 -9.37 7.48 -28.60
CA ALA A 283 -8.61 8.61 -28.07
C ALA A 283 -9.53 9.78 -27.67
N TYR A 284 -10.73 9.88 -28.24
CA TYR A 284 -11.65 11.01 -28.08
C TYR A 284 -13.05 10.54 -27.70
N HIS A 285 -13.14 9.69 -26.67
CA HIS A 285 -14.39 9.06 -26.29
C HIS A 285 -15.50 10.11 -26.04
N PRO A 286 -16.66 10.05 -26.73
CA PRO A 286 -17.67 11.11 -26.70
C PRO A 286 -18.20 11.43 -25.31
N ARG A 287 -18.29 10.42 -24.41
CA ARG A 287 -18.71 10.65 -23.02
C ARG A 287 -17.75 11.51 -22.23
N CYS A 288 -16.45 11.30 -22.40
CA CYS A 288 -15.42 12.08 -21.72
C CYS A 288 -15.46 13.54 -22.19
N LEU A 289 -15.60 13.74 -23.50
CA LEU A 289 -15.75 15.08 -24.09
C LEU A 289 -17.01 15.78 -23.57
N MET A 290 -18.14 15.09 -23.50
CA MET A 290 -19.39 15.65 -22.95
C MET A 290 -19.27 15.96 -21.45
N ALA A 291 -18.64 15.09 -20.66
CA ALA A 291 -18.44 15.31 -19.23
C ALA A 291 -17.57 16.57 -18.99
N ASN A 292 -16.47 16.70 -19.73
CA ASN A 292 -15.60 17.88 -19.66
C ASN A 292 -16.29 19.16 -20.17
N ALA A 293 -17.15 19.07 -21.20
CA ALA A 293 -17.95 20.20 -21.66
C ALA A 293 -18.87 20.74 -20.57
N VAL A 294 -19.55 19.85 -19.84
CA VAL A 294 -20.43 20.21 -18.73
C VAL A 294 -19.65 20.81 -17.57
N TRP A 295 -18.46 20.27 -17.26
CA TRP A 295 -17.66 20.72 -16.12
C TRP A 295 -16.95 22.06 -16.36
N LEU A 296 -16.40 22.27 -17.56
CA LEU A 296 -15.60 23.45 -17.90
C LEU A 296 -16.44 24.66 -18.35
N GLY A 297 -17.63 24.41 -18.92
CA GLY A 297 -18.41 25.45 -19.61
C GLY A 297 -17.81 25.82 -20.98
N ASP A 298 -18.57 26.58 -21.78
CA ASP A 298 -18.31 26.73 -23.22
C ASP A 298 -16.91 27.28 -23.57
N GLU A 299 -16.46 28.34 -22.88
CA GLU A 299 -15.18 29.00 -23.18
C GLU A 299 -13.98 28.12 -22.82
N GLN A 300 -13.96 27.57 -21.61
CA GLN A 300 -12.88 26.72 -21.14
C GLN A 300 -12.88 25.37 -21.87
N TYR A 301 -14.05 24.85 -22.23
CA TYR A 301 -14.16 23.64 -23.04
C TYR A 301 -13.59 23.85 -24.45
N ALA A 302 -13.85 24.99 -25.09
CA ALA A 302 -13.26 25.30 -26.40
C ALA A 302 -11.72 25.34 -26.35
N ARG A 303 -11.16 25.89 -25.27
CA ARG A 303 -9.71 25.88 -25.00
C ARG A 303 -9.18 24.47 -24.76
N PHE A 304 -9.84 23.72 -23.87
CA PHE A 304 -9.52 22.33 -23.57
C PHE A 304 -9.50 21.45 -24.82
N ARG A 305 -10.54 21.52 -25.68
CA ARG A 305 -10.59 20.76 -26.94
C ARG A 305 -9.41 21.05 -27.85
N ARG A 306 -9.04 22.34 -27.98
CA ARG A 306 -7.84 22.72 -28.75
C ARG A 306 -6.60 22.09 -28.13
N LEU A 307 -6.48 22.12 -26.82
CA LEU A 307 -5.34 21.59 -26.07
C LEU A 307 -5.17 20.08 -26.32
N ILE A 308 -6.25 19.31 -26.19
CA ILE A 308 -6.21 17.86 -26.46
C ILE A 308 -6.33 17.50 -27.95
N ARG A 309 -6.33 18.49 -28.86
CA ARG A 309 -6.47 18.32 -30.33
C ARG A 309 -7.70 17.48 -30.73
N ALA A 310 -8.79 17.56 -29.96
CA ALA A 310 -10.01 16.80 -30.24
C ALA A 310 -10.74 17.33 -31.48
N PRO A 311 -11.34 16.44 -32.31
CA PRO A 311 -12.05 16.83 -33.53
C PRO A 311 -13.30 17.67 -33.21
N ASP A 312 -13.70 18.53 -34.15
CA ASP A 312 -14.85 19.44 -34.01
C ASP A 312 -16.21 18.72 -33.93
N SER A 313 -16.30 17.51 -34.50
CA SER A 313 -17.52 16.68 -34.52
C SER A 313 -17.22 15.24 -34.07
N PRO A 314 -18.03 14.64 -33.17
CA PRO A 314 -17.92 13.22 -32.82
C PRO A 314 -18.17 12.26 -33.99
N ARG A 315 -18.67 12.77 -35.13
CA ARG A 315 -18.95 11.96 -36.33
C ARG A 315 -17.72 11.69 -37.20
N ASP A 316 -16.60 12.36 -36.95
CA ASP A 316 -15.39 12.21 -37.78
C ASP A 316 -14.49 11.06 -37.31
N LEU A 317 -14.94 10.26 -36.32
CA LEU A 317 -14.20 9.14 -35.73
C LEU A 317 -14.68 7.75 -36.22
N VAL A 318 -15.57 7.70 -37.22
CA VAL A 318 -16.16 6.44 -37.74
C VAL A 318 -15.60 6.04 -39.11
N HIS A 319 -14.68 6.80 -39.68
CA HIS A 319 -14.05 6.47 -40.96
C HIS A 319 -12.53 6.66 -40.91
N ASP A 320 -11.84 5.60 -40.45
CA ASP A 320 -10.73 4.96 -41.17
C ASP A 320 -10.42 3.57 -40.56
#